data_AF-A0A445M802-F1
#
_entry.id   AF-A0A445M802-F1
#
_cell.length_a   1.000
_cell.length_b   1.000
_cell.length_c   1.000
_cell.angle_alpha   90.00
_cell.angle_beta   90.00
_cell.angle_gamma   90.00
#
_symmetry.space_group_name_H-M   'P 1'
#
loop_
_entity.id
_entity.type
_entity.pdbx_description
1 polymer ?
#
loop_
_entity_poly.entity_id
_entity_poly.type
_entity_poly.pdbx_seq_one_letter_code
_entity_poly.pdbx_strand_id
1 'polypeptide(L)'
;MGKEKKRYLLKTEPSEWSWEDQAANGGISKWDGVKNKQAQKYLKSMSINDLCFFYHSGPKARRIVGVVSVVREWYGDAVDVKAVGEMRRPVDLKEMKHFKDFALLRQPRLSVVPVPDHIWNQICHLGGEIFEAEEGKEAIHEDGQECQRQVCADLVRGAKDKRLRVKGPVRMPTKVLNITTRKSPCGEGTNTWDRFELRVHKRVIDLHSSPDVVKQITSITIEPGVEVEVTIADA
;
A
#
# COMPACT_ATOMS: atom_id res chain seq x y z
N MET A 1 6.24 5.72 25.88
CA MET A 1 5.04 4.88 25.65
C MET A 1 4.37 5.39 24.39
N GLY A 2 4.59 4.72 23.25
CA GLY A 2 3.87 5.05 22.02
C GLY A 2 2.39 4.72 22.21
N LYS A 3 1.49 5.63 21.80
CA LYS A 3 0.06 5.32 21.75
C LYS A 3 -0.17 4.21 20.71
N GLU A 4 -1.09 3.31 21.01
CA GLU A 4 -1.55 2.30 20.07
C GLU A 4 -2.15 2.98 18.83
N LYS A 5 -1.61 2.69 17.65
CA LYS A 5 -2.01 3.29 16.37
C LYS A 5 -3.43 2.84 16.05
N LYS A 6 -4.32 3.78 15.77
CA LYS A 6 -5.71 3.48 15.44
C LYS A 6 -5.91 3.59 13.94
N ARG A 7 -6.88 2.82 13.46
CA ARG A 7 -7.20 2.74 12.03
C ARG A 7 -8.66 3.09 11.80
N TYR A 8 -8.89 3.82 10.72
CA TYR A 8 -10.20 4.33 10.38
C TYR A 8 -10.52 4.16 8.90
N LEU A 9 -11.75 4.45 8.54
CA LEU A 9 -12.23 4.54 7.17
C LEU A 9 -12.99 5.85 7.04
N LEU A 10 -12.64 6.61 6.00
CA LEU A 10 -13.17 7.92 5.68
C LEU A 10 -13.96 7.83 4.37
N LYS A 11 -15.24 8.20 4.40
CA LYS A 11 -16.11 8.19 3.23
C LYS A 11 -16.20 9.54 2.57
N THR A 12 -16.07 9.56 1.26
CA THR A 12 -16.35 10.72 0.40
C THR A 12 -17.06 10.26 -0.87
N GLU A 13 -17.88 11.10 -1.47
CA GLU A 13 -18.41 10.82 -2.80
C GLU A 13 -17.39 11.24 -3.87
N PRO A 14 -17.13 10.43 -4.91
CA PRO A 14 -16.16 10.77 -5.96
C PRO A 14 -16.45 12.10 -6.67
N SER A 15 -17.71 12.55 -6.67
CA SER A 15 -18.10 13.85 -7.23
C SER A 15 -17.78 15.03 -6.34
N GLU A 16 -17.61 14.82 -5.04
CA GLU A 16 -17.21 15.85 -4.08
C GLU A 16 -15.70 15.89 -3.92
N TRP A 17 -15.08 14.73 -3.73
CA TRP A 17 -13.63 14.60 -3.59
C TRP A 17 -13.18 13.19 -4.01
N SER A 18 -12.49 13.10 -5.16
CA SER A 18 -11.99 11.85 -5.73
C SER A 18 -10.60 11.48 -5.19
N TRP A 19 -10.09 10.30 -5.58
CA TRP A 19 -8.72 9.93 -5.22
C TRP A 19 -7.71 10.75 -6.00
N GLU A 20 -8.02 11.08 -7.25
CA GLU A 20 -7.21 11.93 -8.10
C GLU A 20 -7.04 13.34 -7.50
N ASP A 21 -8.12 13.88 -6.91
CA ASP A 21 -8.06 15.15 -6.16
C ASP A 21 -7.20 15.01 -4.90
N GLN A 22 -7.36 13.89 -4.17
CA GLN A 22 -6.57 13.62 -2.97
C GLN A 22 -5.08 13.46 -3.27
N ALA A 23 -4.71 12.84 -4.40
CA ALA A 23 -3.33 12.60 -4.80
C ALA A 23 -2.66 13.84 -5.41
N ALA A 24 -3.43 14.85 -5.81
CA ALA A 24 -2.91 16.09 -6.37
C ALA A 24 -2.20 16.97 -5.32
N ASN A 25 -1.35 17.88 -5.80
CA ASN A 25 -0.76 18.99 -5.02
C ASN A 25 -0.18 18.61 -3.64
N GLY A 26 0.63 17.54 -3.59
CA GLY A 26 1.33 17.12 -2.36
C GLY A 26 0.52 16.18 -1.47
N GLY A 27 -0.68 15.80 -1.90
CA GLY A 27 -1.44 14.72 -1.30
C GLY A 27 -2.22 15.12 -0.04
N ILE A 28 -2.15 16.38 0.40
CA ILE A 28 -2.71 16.84 1.68
C ILE A 28 -4.10 17.45 1.44
N SER A 29 -5.08 17.00 2.20
CA SER A 29 -6.43 17.55 2.20
C SER A 29 -6.94 17.77 3.62
N LYS A 30 -7.83 18.76 3.74
CA LYS A 30 -8.57 19.04 4.96
C LYS A 30 -9.83 18.20 4.97
N TRP A 31 -9.95 17.29 5.92
CA TRP A 31 -11.13 16.44 6.11
C TRP A 31 -12.14 17.12 7.03
N ASP A 32 -13.05 17.88 6.43
CA ASP A 32 -14.08 18.65 7.14
C ASP A 32 -15.52 18.22 6.75
N GLY A 33 -16.53 19.05 7.04
CA GLY A 33 -17.92 18.81 6.63
C GLY A 33 -18.67 17.70 7.41
N VAL A 34 -18.01 17.04 8.36
CA VAL A 34 -18.60 15.93 9.13
C VAL A 34 -19.57 16.47 10.20
N LYS A 35 -20.87 16.36 9.92
CA LYS A 35 -21.95 16.81 10.84
C LYS A 35 -22.37 15.77 11.88
N ASN A 36 -22.07 14.49 11.66
CA ASN A 36 -22.48 13.42 12.57
C ASN A 36 -21.59 13.42 13.83
N LYS A 37 -22.18 13.61 15.02
CA LYS A 37 -21.45 13.68 16.30
C LYS A 37 -20.60 12.44 16.61
N GLN A 38 -21.05 11.24 16.22
CA GLN A 38 -20.28 10.01 16.42
C GLN A 38 -19.05 9.98 15.50
N ALA A 39 -19.21 10.38 14.23
CA ALA A 39 -18.10 10.51 13.29
C ALA A 39 -17.09 11.58 13.76
N GLN A 40 -17.57 12.73 14.24
CA GLN A 40 -16.73 13.76 14.85
C GLN A 40 -15.96 13.23 16.07
N LYS A 41 -16.56 12.37 16.90
CA LYS A 41 -15.85 11.75 18.02
C LYS A 41 -14.68 10.88 17.55
N TYR A 42 -14.83 10.15 16.44
CA TYR A 42 -13.74 9.38 15.86
C TYR A 42 -12.65 10.27 15.29
N LEU A 43 -13.00 11.34 14.56
CA LEU A 43 -12.03 12.33 14.09
C LEU A 43 -11.24 12.97 15.24
N LYS A 44 -11.92 13.34 16.33
CA LYS A 44 -11.29 13.85 17.56
C LYS A 44 -10.37 12.84 18.25
N SER A 45 -10.54 11.55 17.97
CA SER A 45 -9.76 10.49 18.60
C SER A 45 -8.53 10.07 17.78
N MET A 46 -8.40 10.59 16.56
CA MET A 46 -7.25 10.33 15.68
C MET A 46 -6.00 11.02 16.20
N SER A 47 -4.88 10.34 16.08
CA SER A 47 -3.55 10.87 16.35
C SER A 47 -2.76 10.99 15.05
N ILE A 48 -1.69 11.78 15.06
CA ILE A 48 -0.77 11.88 13.91
C ILE A 48 -0.27 10.47 13.53
N ASN A 49 -0.19 10.20 12.23
CA ASN A 49 0.18 8.92 11.60
C ASN A 49 -0.85 7.79 11.73
N ASP A 50 -2.04 8.02 12.29
CA ASP A 50 -3.14 7.05 12.18
C ASP A 50 -3.52 6.87 10.70
N LEU A 51 -3.72 5.62 10.28
CA LEU A 51 -4.05 5.29 8.89
C LEU A 51 -5.56 5.21 8.69
N CYS A 52 -5.98 5.72 7.55
CA CYS A 52 -7.37 5.80 7.17
C CYS A 52 -7.56 5.24 5.75
N PHE A 53 -8.50 4.31 5.58
CA PHE A 53 -8.95 3.94 4.24
C PHE A 53 -9.74 5.08 3.61
N PHE A 54 -9.37 5.44 2.38
CA PHE A 54 -10.15 6.35 1.55
C PHE A 54 -11.23 5.55 0.82
N TYR A 55 -12.48 5.79 1.20
CA TYR A 55 -13.64 5.06 0.69
C TYR A 55 -14.52 5.96 -0.16
N HIS A 56 -14.75 5.53 -1.40
CA HIS A 56 -15.75 6.15 -2.25
C HIS A 56 -17.15 5.65 -1.87
N SER A 57 -18.02 6.59 -1.47
CA SER A 57 -19.44 6.35 -1.25
C SER A 57 -20.28 6.71 -2.49
N GLY A 58 -21.55 6.28 -2.50
CA GLY A 58 -22.50 6.54 -3.58
C GLY A 58 -22.88 5.29 -4.40
N PRO A 59 -23.95 5.35 -5.20
CA PRO A 59 -24.55 4.17 -5.82
C PRO A 59 -23.63 3.43 -6.80
N LYS A 60 -22.72 4.16 -7.48
CA LYS A 60 -21.86 3.65 -8.56
C LYS A 60 -20.41 3.32 -8.15
N ALA A 61 -19.99 3.68 -6.93
CA ALA A 61 -18.56 3.67 -6.57
C ALA A 61 -18.24 3.17 -5.16
N ARG A 62 -19.06 2.29 -4.56
CA ARG A 62 -18.86 1.74 -3.20
C ARG A 62 -17.62 0.85 -3.07
N ARG A 63 -16.44 1.46 -2.87
CA ARG A 63 -15.15 0.75 -2.81
C ARG A 63 -14.11 1.52 -2.01
N ILE A 64 -13.10 0.82 -1.50
CA ILE A 64 -11.87 1.41 -0.97
C ILE A 64 -10.91 1.62 -2.14
N VAL A 65 -10.39 2.84 -2.28
CA VAL A 65 -9.51 3.22 -3.40
C VAL A 65 -8.07 3.47 -2.99
N GLY A 66 -7.83 3.85 -1.74
CA GLY A 66 -6.48 4.18 -1.28
C GLY A 66 -6.40 4.32 0.22
N VAL A 67 -5.22 4.73 0.69
CA VAL A 67 -4.90 4.96 2.10
C VAL A 67 -4.37 6.38 2.28
N VAL A 68 -4.85 7.03 3.33
CA VAL A 68 -4.35 8.34 3.79
C VAL A 68 -3.89 8.22 5.25
N SER A 69 -2.96 9.08 5.66
CA SER A 69 -2.47 9.19 7.04
C SER A 69 -2.86 10.55 7.62
N VAL A 70 -3.13 10.59 8.93
CA VAL A 70 -3.43 11.85 9.62
C VAL A 70 -2.13 12.64 9.80
N VAL A 71 -2.07 13.84 9.23
CA VAL A 71 -0.92 14.76 9.37
C VAL A 71 -1.19 15.91 10.33
N ARG A 72 -2.46 16.18 10.63
CA ARG A 72 -2.87 17.13 11.65
C ARG A 72 -4.07 16.63 12.43
N GLU A 73 -3.92 16.58 13.75
CA GLU A 73 -5.00 16.23 14.67
C GLU A 73 -6.12 17.27 14.65
N TRP A 74 -7.24 16.94 15.30
CA TRP A 74 -8.47 17.70 15.26
C TRP A 74 -8.30 19.20 15.55
N TYR A 75 -8.72 20.04 14.59
CA TYR A 75 -8.74 21.49 14.69
C TYR A 75 -9.92 22.06 13.90
N GLY A 76 -10.62 23.06 14.44
CA GLY A 76 -11.66 23.79 13.69
C GLY A 76 -12.71 22.91 12.98
N ASP A 77 -13.12 21.83 13.65
CA ASP A 77 -14.02 20.78 13.14
C ASP A 77 -13.51 19.89 11.99
N ALA A 78 -12.18 19.80 11.84
CA ALA A 78 -11.52 19.03 10.79
C ALA A 78 -10.24 18.33 11.28
N VAL A 79 -9.73 17.41 10.47
CA VAL A 79 -8.36 16.87 10.56
C VAL A 79 -7.69 17.07 9.20
N ASP A 80 -6.36 17.15 9.13
CA ASP A 80 -5.68 17.10 7.83
C ASP A 80 -5.13 15.70 7.60
N VAL A 81 -5.35 15.18 6.40
CA VAL A 81 -4.88 13.86 5.97
C VAL A 81 -4.01 13.99 4.74
N LYS A 82 -3.03 13.10 4.61
CA LYS A 82 -2.11 13.03 3.47
C LYS A 82 -2.24 11.69 2.77
N ALA A 83 -2.24 11.70 1.43
CA ALA A 83 -2.17 10.50 0.62
C ALA A 83 -0.91 9.69 0.96
N VAL A 84 -1.11 8.42 1.28
CA VAL A 84 -0.03 7.44 1.51
C VAL A 84 0.19 6.64 0.22
N GLY A 85 -0.90 6.09 -0.33
CA GLY A 85 -0.84 5.33 -1.58
C GLY A 85 -2.22 4.89 -2.05
N GLU A 86 -2.33 4.69 -3.37
CA GLU A 86 -3.52 4.13 -3.99
C GLU A 86 -3.49 2.61 -3.83
N MET A 87 -4.64 1.99 -3.63
CA MET A 87 -4.74 0.53 -3.64
C MET A 87 -4.42 0.02 -5.05
N ARG A 88 -3.47 -0.92 -5.18
CA ARG A 88 -3.23 -1.64 -6.45
C ARG A 88 -4.51 -2.18 -7.08
N ARG A 89 -5.40 -2.72 -6.24
CA ARG A 89 -6.75 -3.13 -6.64
C ARG A 89 -7.78 -2.51 -5.71
N PRO A 90 -8.67 -1.62 -6.19
CA PRO A 90 -9.75 -1.11 -5.38
C PRO A 90 -10.61 -2.26 -4.82
N VAL A 91 -10.93 -2.21 -3.53
CA VAL A 91 -11.68 -3.28 -2.83
C VAL A 91 -13.16 -2.91 -2.78
N ASP A 92 -13.99 -3.66 -3.48
CA ASP A 92 -15.42 -3.37 -3.59
C ASP A 92 -16.19 -3.76 -2.32
N LEU A 93 -17.29 -3.06 -2.04
CA LEU A 93 -18.18 -3.40 -0.91
C LEU A 93 -18.68 -4.85 -0.97
N LYS A 94 -18.81 -5.43 -2.16
CA LYS A 94 -19.22 -6.83 -2.34
C LYS A 94 -18.23 -7.79 -1.69
N GLU A 95 -16.93 -7.52 -1.79
CA GLU A 95 -15.85 -8.33 -1.21
C GLU A 95 -15.79 -8.16 0.31
N MET A 96 -16.18 -6.98 0.82
CA MET A 96 -16.19 -6.70 2.26
C MET A 96 -17.42 -7.24 3.02
N LYS A 97 -18.42 -7.81 2.34
CA LYS A 97 -19.66 -8.27 2.99
C LYS A 97 -19.45 -9.40 4.01
N HIS A 98 -18.35 -10.13 3.91
CA HIS A 98 -18.04 -11.24 4.81
C HIS A 98 -17.61 -10.79 6.22
N PHE A 99 -17.17 -9.53 6.37
CA PHE A 99 -16.74 -8.97 7.65
C PHE A 99 -17.93 -8.54 8.52
N LYS A 100 -18.62 -9.51 9.14
CA LYS A 100 -19.86 -9.27 9.91
C LYS A 100 -19.70 -8.26 11.06
N ASP A 101 -18.51 -8.18 11.66
CA ASP A 101 -18.22 -7.26 12.76
C ASP A 101 -17.80 -5.86 12.29
N PHE A 102 -17.73 -5.63 10.98
CA PHE A 102 -17.29 -4.35 10.46
C PHE A 102 -18.36 -3.28 10.65
N ALA A 103 -18.01 -2.22 11.39
CA ALA A 103 -18.92 -1.13 11.72
C ALA A 103 -19.51 -0.44 10.47
N LEU A 104 -18.82 -0.51 9.32
CA LEU A 104 -19.30 -0.04 8.03
C LEU A 104 -20.62 -0.69 7.61
N LEU A 105 -20.76 -2.01 7.81
CA LEU A 105 -21.94 -2.78 7.42
C LEU A 105 -23.10 -2.56 8.41
N ARG A 106 -22.78 -2.42 9.70
CA ARG A 106 -23.77 -2.17 10.76
C ARG A 106 -24.32 -0.74 10.71
N GLN A 107 -23.50 0.24 10.32
CA GLN A 107 -23.84 1.66 10.32
C GLN A 107 -23.49 2.32 8.97
N PRO A 108 -24.29 2.08 7.90
CA PRO A 108 -23.95 2.53 6.55
C PRO A 108 -23.93 4.06 6.39
N ARG A 109 -24.71 4.79 7.21
CA ARG A 109 -24.81 6.26 7.19
C ARG A 109 -23.67 6.97 7.91
N LEU A 110 -22.78 6.25 8.59
CA LEU A 110 -21.66 6.83 9.31
C LEU A 110 -20.50 7.10 8.34
N SER A 111 -20.00 8.34 8.28
CA SER A 111 -18.96 8.78 7.33
C SER A 111 -17.53 8.46 7.78
N VAL A 112 -17.28 8.42 9.10
CA VAL A 112 -15.99 8.06 9.69
C VAL A 112 -16.19 6.83 10.56
N VAL A 113 -15.47 5.75 10.26
CA VAL A 113 -15.71 4.44 10.86
C VAL A 113 -14.40 3.88 11.40
N PRO A 114 -14.33 3.37 12.65
CA PRO A 114 -13.14 2.67 13.14
C PRO A 114 -12.98 1.32 12.44
N VAL A 115 -11.75 0.95 12.12
CA VAL A 115 -11.39 -0.30 11.46
C VAL A 115 -10.53 -1.14 12.42
N PRO A 116 -11.02 -2.30 12.88
CA PRO A 116 -10.19 -3.23 13.65
C PRO A 116 -8.99 -3.74 12.85
N ASP A 117 -7.86 -4.01 13.53
CA ASP A 117 -6.60 -4.38 12.87
C ASP A 117 -6.69 -5.64 12.00
N HIS A 118 -7.45 -6.64 12.44
CA HIS A 118 -7.64 -7.86 11.66
C HIS A 118 -8.39 -7.59 10.34
N ILE A 119 -9.37 -6.67 10.35
CA ILE A 119 -10.12 -6.28 9.15
C ILE A 119 -9.22 -5.44 8.24
N TRP A 120 -8.42 -4.54 8.80
CA TRP A 120 -7.44 -3.75 8.05
C TRP A 120 -6.52 -4.66 7.24
N ASN A 121 -5.88 -5.61 7.91
CA ASN A 121 -4.93 -6.53 7.28
C ASN A 121 -5.60 -7.37 6.18
N GLN A 122 -6.85 -7.82 6.39
CA GLN A 122 -7.60 -8.56 5.37
C GLN A 122 -7.96 -7.70 4.15
N ILE A 123 -8.35 -6.44 4.36
CA ILE A 123 -8.65 -5.50 3.26
C ILE A 123 -7.37 -5.19 2.48
N CYS A 124 -6.25 -4.94 3.15
CA CYS A 124 -4.94 -4.77 2.52
C CYS A 124 -4.58 -5.99 1.66
N HIS A 125 -4.76 -7.20 2.18
CA HIS A 125 -4.51 -8.43 1.42
C HIS A 125 -5.41 -8.55 0.18
N LEU A 126 -6.70 -8.19 0.28
CA LEU A 126 -7.62 -8.15 -0.86
C LEU A 126 -7.23 -7.08 -1.90
N GLY A 127 -6.72 -5.94 -1.43
CA GLY A 127 -6.23 -4.83 -2.27
C GLY A 127 -4.87 -5.11 -2.92
N GLY A 128 -4.20 -6.19 -2.52
CA GLY A 128 -2.91 -6.61 -3.06
C GLY A 128 -1.71 -5.83 -2.53
N GLU A 129 -1.87 -5.12 -1.40
CA GLU A 129 -0.84 -4.22 -0.86
C GLU A 129 -0.99 -4.06 0.66
N ILE A 130 0.14 -4.05 1.38
CA ILE A 130 0.18 -3.85 2.83
C ILE A 130 0.60 -2.41 3.07
N PHE A 131 -0.23 -1.66 3.81
CA PHE A 131 0.10 -0.30 4.22
C PHE A 131 0.48 -0.31 5.70
N GLU A 132 1.75 -0.05 5.98
CA GLU A 132 2.25 0.16 7.33
C GLU A 132 2.41 1.66 7.62
N ALA A 133 2.09 2.04 8.85
CA ALA A 133 2.28 3.42 9.30
C ALA A 133 3.75 3.61 9.65
N GLU A 134 4.58 4.03 8.69
CA GLU A 134 5.99 4.34 8.98
C GLU A 134 6.11 5.59 9.88
N GLU A 135 6.82 5.47 11.00
CA GLU A 135 7.26 6.64 11.77
C GLU A 135 8.44 7.28 11.04
N GLY A 136 8.25 8.48 10.49
CA GLY A 136 9.37 9.38 10.21
C GLY A 136 10.14 9.18 8.90
N LYS A 137 9.53 8.63 7.86
CA LYS A 137 10.04 8.77 6.48
C LYS A 137 9.00 9.50 5.63
N GLU A 138 9.43 10.56 4.94
CA GLU A 138 8.67 11.14 3.84
C GLU A 138 8.32 10.01 2.87
N ALA A 139 7.11 10.03 2.32
CA ALA A 139 6.68 9.15 1.24
C ALA A 139 7.62 9.34 0.03
N ILE A 140 8.72 8.61 0.06
CA ILE A 140 9.41 8.16 -1.13
C ILE A 140 8.56 6.99 -1.60
N HIS A 141 8.10 7.02 -2.85
CA HIS A 141 7.67 5.82 -3.56
C HIS A 141 8.52 4.65 -3.05
N GLU A 142 7.92 3.59 -2.51
CA GLU A 142 8.66 2.37 -2.19
C GLU A 142 9.25 1.87 -3.51
N ASP A 143 10.49 2.30 -3.77
CA ASP A 143 11.29 1.80 -4.84
C ASP A 143 11.39 0.32 -4.55
N GLY A 144 10.90 -0.56 -5.45
CA GLY A 144 11.13 -2.00 -5.34
C GLY A 144 12.62 -2.38 -5.18
N GLN A 145 13.53 -1.41 -5.32
CA GLN A 145 14.93 -1.51 -4.93
C GLN A 145 15.18 -1.65 -3.41
N GLU A 146 14.35 -1.10 -2.52
CA GLU A 146 14.55 -1.19 -1.06
C GLU A 146 14.22 -2.59 -0.54
N CYS A 147 13.04 -3.13 -0.89
CA CYS A 147 12.68 -4.54 -0.61
C CYS A 147 13.71 -5.51 -1.21
N GLN A 148 14.13 -5.26 -2.47
CA GLN A 148 15.20 -6.04 -3.09
C GLN A 148 16.53 -5.96 -2.32
N ARG A 149 16.90 -4.79 -1.77
CA ARG A 149 18.11 -4.62 -0.95
C ARG A 149 18.01 -5.42 0.35
N GLN A 150 16.85 -5.35 1.01
CA GLN A 150 16.61 -6.04 2.27
C GLN A 150 16.70 -7.55 2.10
N VAL A 151 16.00 -8.11 1.11
CA VAL A 151 16.06 -9.55 0.77
C VAL A 151 17.49 -9.99 0.44
N CYS A 152 18.25 -9.18 -0.33
CA CYS A 152 19.65 -9.50 -0.63
C CYS A 152 20.52 -9.51 0.64
N ALA A 153 20.31 -8.58 1.57
CA ALA A 153 21.05 -8.53 2.83
C ALA A 153 20.76 -9.76 3.71
N ASP A 154 19.50 -10.17 3.77
CA ASP A 154 19.06 -11.33 4.55
C ASP A 154 19.58 -12.65 3.97
N LEU A 155 19.58 -12.80 2.64
CA LEU A 155 20.18 -13.97 1.96
C LEU A 155 21.69 -14.06 2.20
N VAL A 156 22.42 -12.94 2.12
CA VAL A 156 23.85 -12.91 2.41
C VAL A 156 24.13 -13.22 3.87
N ARG A 157 23.31 -12.73 4.80
CA ARG A 157 23.41 -13.05 6.23
C ARG A 157 23.20 -14.55 6.47
N GLY A 158 22.13 -15.13 5.94
CA GLY A 158 21.85 -16.56 6.09
C GLY A 158 22.95 -17.46 5.51
N ALA A 159 23.59 -17.04 4.41
CA ALA A 159 24.72 -17.74 3.85
C ALA A 159 26.00 -17.62 4.71
N LYS A 160 26.24 -16.45 5.32
CA LYS A 160 27.37 -16.24 6.26
C LYS A 160 27.20 -17.04 7.55
N ASP A 161 25.98 -17.13 8.09
CA ASP A 161 25.70 -17.92 9.30
C ASP A 161 26.03 -19.40 9.10
N LYS A 162 25.77 -19.92 7.90
CA LYS A 162 26.16 -21.29 7.49
C LYS A 162 27.61 -21.43 7.02
N ARG A 163 28.43 -20.39 7.19
CA ARG A 163 29.85 -20.32 6.78
C ARG A 163 30.10 -20.65 5.30
N LEU A 164 29.18 -20.26 4.42
CA LEU A 164 29.33 -20.44 2.97
C LEU A 164 30.16 -19.33 2.35
N ARG A 165 30.83 -19.65 1.24
CA ARG A 165 31.53 -18.66 0.42
C ARG A 165 30.52 -17.97 -0.48
N VAL A 166 30.33 -16.68 -0.25
CA VAL A 166 29.36 -15.83 -0.96
C VAL A 166 30.11 -14.79 -1.77
N LYS A 167 29.78 -14.64 -3.05
CA LYS A 167 30.12 -13.45 -3.84
C LYS A 167 28.87 -12.59 -3.90
N GLY A 168 29.05 -11.35 -3.44
CA GLY A 168 27.94 -10.48 -3.02
C GLY A 168 26.91 -10.15 -4.11
N PRO A 169 25.86 -9.41 -3.72
CA PRO A 169 24.77 -9.02 -4.61
C PRO A 169 25.27 -8.02 -5.66
N VAL A 170 25.51 -8.49 -6.87
CA VAL A 170 25.88 -7.66 -8.02
C VAL A 170 24.61 -7.11 -8.65
N ARG A 171 24.53 -5.78 -8.80
CA ARG A 171 23.41 -5.12 -9.47
C ARG A 171 23.53 -5.31 -10.98
N MET A 172 22.50 -5.90 -11.58
CA MET A 172 22.37 -5.97 -13.04
C MET A 172 21.73 -4.68 -13.58
N PRO A 173 21.98 -4.34 -14.85
CA PRO A 173 21.31 -3.22 -15.50
C PRO A 173 19.79 -3.31 -15.35
N THR A 174 19.16 -2.20 -14.99
CA THR A 174 17.71 -2.15 -14.84
C THR A 174 17.05 -2.20 -16.21
N LYS A 175 16.15 -3.15 -16.41
CA LYS A 175 15.36 -3.22 -17.64
C LYS A 175 14.11 -2.37 -17.46
N VAL A 176 13.92 -1.38 -18.32
CA VAL A 176 12.72 -0.54 -18.35
C VAL A 176 11.82 -1.03 -19.48
N LEU A 177 10.59 -1.39 -19.15
CA LEU A 177 9.57 -1.83 -20.10
C LEU A 177 8.48 -0.77 -20.15
N ASN A 178 8.23 -0.22 -21.33
CA ASN A 178 7.24 0.83 -21.54
C ASN A 178 6.09 0.27 -22.35
N ILE A 179 4.86 0.41 -21.84
CA ILE A 179 3.63 0.02 -22.54
C ILE A 179 2.75 1.26 -22.63
N THR A 180 2.38 1.63 -23.85
CA THR A 180 1.44 2.73 -24.10
C THR A 180 0.16 2.18 -24.68
N THR A 181 -0.96 2.35 -23.98
CA THR A 181 -2.27 1.92 -24.47
C THR A 181 -3.15 3.13 -24.76
N ARG A 182 -4.02 3.00 -25.77
CA ARG A 182 -4.99 4.05 -26.09
C ARG A 182 -6.13 3.97 -25.07
N LYS A 183 -6.46 5.10 -24.43
CA LYS A 183 -7.68 5.17 -23.61
C LYS A 183 -8.91 5.00 -24.51
N SER A 184 -9.92 4.29 -24.03
CA SER A 184 -11.19 4.16 -24.76
C SER A 184 -11.77 5.56 -25.04
N PRO A 185 -12.16 5.86 -26.29
CA PRO A 185 -12.75 7.16 -26.61
C PRO A 185 -14.18 7.21 -26.06
N CYS A 186 -14.39 7.91 -24.95
CA CYS A 186 -15.72 8.31 -24.50
C CYS A 186 -15.93 9.79 -24.81
N GLY A 187 -16.57 10.09 -25.95
CA GLY A 187 -16.93 11.44 -26.42
C GLY A 187 -16.04 11.98 -27.55
N GLU A 188 -16.33 13.22 -27.99
CA GLU A 188 -15.56 14.04 -28.95
C GLU A 188 -14.19 14.45 -28.38
N GLY A 189 -13.41 13.48 -27.92
CA GLY A 189 -12.15 13.67 -27.21
C GLY A 189 -10.93 13.35 -28.07
N THR A 190 -9.88 14.16 -27.93
CA THR A 190 -8.56 13.95 -28.54
C THR A 190 -7.91 12.65 -28.06
N ASN A 191 -7.10 12.01 -28.93
CA ASN A 191 -6.40 10.76 -28.65
C ASN A 191 -5.58 10.83 -27.35
N THR A 192 -6.13 10.30 -26.26
CA THR A 192 -5.46 10.24 -24.95
C THR A 192 -4.87 8.84 -24.77
N TRP A 193 -3.62 8.80 -24.31
CA TRP A 193 -2.84 7.57 -24.14
C TRP A 193 -2.46 7.39 -22.68
N ASP A 194 -2.63 6.18 -22.15
CA ASP A 194 -1.96 5.77 -20.93
C ASP A 194 -0.53 5.37 -21.23
N ARG A 195 0.39 5.71 -20.31
CA ARG A 195 1.79 5.31 -20.37
C ARG A 195 2.12 4.57 -19.08
N PHE A 196 2.38 3.28 -19.22
CA PHE A 196 2.81 2.41 -18.13
C PHE A 196 4.30 2.14 -18.28
N GLU A 197 5.05 2.26 -17.19
CA GLU A 197 6.48 1.95 -17.12
C GLU A 197 6.71 0.90 -16.02
N LEU A 198 7.32 -0.23 -16.39
CA LEU A 198 7.75 -1.25 -15.45
C LEU A 198 9.28 -1.27 -15.41
N ARG A 199 9.86 -1.05 -14.22
CA ARG A 199 11.31 -1.16 -14.00
C ARG A 199 11.64 -2.48 -13.30
N VAL A 200 12.36 -3.34 -14.01
CA VAL A 200 12.85 -4.61 -13.46
C VAL A 200 14.27 -4.40 -12.95
N HIS A 201 14.41 -4.39 -11.62
CA HIS A 201 15.70 -4.35 -10.95
C HIS A 201 16.15 -5.78 -10.66
N LYS A 202 17.27 -6.22 -11.22
CA LYS A 202 17.84 -7.57 -10.98
C LYS A 202 19.15 -7.48 -10.21
N ARG A 203 19.36 -8.42 -9.28
CA ARG A 203 20.62 -8.62 -8.57
C ARG A 203 20.98 -10.10 -8.60
N VAL A 204 22.27 -10.39 -8.70
CA VAL A 204 22.80 -11.76 -8.74
C VAL A 204 23.70 -11.96 -7.52
N ILE A 205 23.53 -13.08 -6.84
CA ILE A 205 24.37 -13.50 -5.71
C ILE A 205 24.94 -14.86 -6.10
N ASP A 206 26.27 -15.00 -6.12
CA ASP A 206 26.90 -16.29 -6.38
C ASP A 206 27.20 -16.99 -5.05
N LEU A 207 26.69 -18.22 -4.90
CA LEU A 207 26.88 -19.07 -3.74
C LEU A 207 27.56 -20.37 -4.17
N HIS A 208 28.59 -20.79 -3.43
CA HIS A 208 29.22 -22.10 -3.64
C HIS A 208 28.78 -23.05 -2.53
N SER A 209 27.80 -23.91 -2.80
CA SER A 209 27.24 -24.85 -1.82
C SER A 209 26.51 -26.02 -2.50
N SER A 210 26.11 -27.02 -1.71
CA SER A 210 25.21 -28.07 -2.18
C SER A 210 23.78 -27.52 -2.39
N PRO A 211 23.01 -28.07 -3.34
CA PRO A 211 21.70 -27.54 -3.70
C PRO A 211 20.70 -27.57 -2.53
N ASP A 212 20.83 -28.52 -1.60
CA ASP A 212 19.95 -28.62 -0.43
C ASP A 212 20.13 -27.45 0.54
N VAL A 213 21.36 -26.98 0.72
CA VAL A 213 21.66 -25.85 1.59
C VAL A 213 21.15 -24.55 0.99
N VAL A 214 21.21 -24.40 -0.34
CA VAL A 214 20.66 -23.26 -1.07
C VAL A 214 19.14 -23.18 -0.90
N LYS A 215 18.43 -24.31 -1.08
CA LYS A 215 16.98 -24.38 -0.87
C LYS A 215 16.55 -23.95 0.53
N GLN A 216 17.31 -24.31 1.56
CA GLN A 216 17.05 -23.91 2.94
C GLN A 216 17.32 -22.41 3.21
N ILE A 217 18.21 -21.77 2.44
CA ILE A 217 18.48 -20.33 2.58
C ILE A 217 17.40 -19.53 1.83
N THR A 218 16.94 -20.03 0.68
CA THR A 218 15.88 -19.38 -0.12
C THR A 218 14.48 -19.55 0.45
N SER A 219 14.26 -20.47 1.41
CA SER A 219 12.97 -20.64 2.09
C SER A 219 12.67 -19.60 3.17
N ILE A 220 13.55 -18.63 3.37
CA ILE A 220 13.33 -17.51 4.31
C ILE A 220 12.27 -16.56 3.70
N THR A 221 11.53 -15.86 4.56
CA THR A 221 10.46 -14.90 4.25
C THR A 221 10.76 -14.07 2.99
N ILE A 222 10.09 -14.40 1.88
CA ILE A 222 10.14 -13.60 0.65
C ILE A 222 9.12 -12.48 0.82
N GLU A 223 9.59 -11.23 0.87
CA GLU A 223 8.71 -10.06 0.87
C GLU A 223 7.89 -9.99 -0.43
N PRO A 224 6.60 -9.58 -0.36
CA PRO A 224 5.75 -9.48 -1.53
C PRO A 224 6.32 -8.47 -2.53
N GLY A 225 6.66 -8.93 -3.74
CA GLY A 225 7.22 -8.10 -4.82
C GLY A 225 8.64 -8.43 -5.24
N VAL A 226 9.32 -9.38 -4.58
CA VAL A 226 10.64 -9.87 -4.99
C VAL A 226 10.52 -11.33 -5.48
N GLU A 227 10.91 -11.56 -6.73
CA GLU A 227 11.03 -12.91 -7.29
C GLU A 227 12.48 -13.39 -7.20
N VAL A 228 12.69 -14.59 -6.64
CA VAL A 228 14.02 -15.20 -6.49
C VAL A 228 14.10 -16.43 -7.41
N GLU A 229 14.98 -16.36 -8.39
CA GLU A 229 15.29 -17.46 -9.30
C GLU A 229 16.64 -18.09 -8.91
N VAL A 230 16.67 -19.41 -8.74
CA VAL A 230 17.91 -20.16 -8.42
C VAL A 230 18.36 -20.92 -9.66
N THR A 231 19.51 -20.55 -10.21
CA THR A 231 20.16 -21.28 -11.30
C THR A 231 21.31 -22.10 -10.73
N ILE A 232 21.25 -23.42 -10.88
CA ILE A 232 22.36 -24.32 -10.53
C ILE A 232 23.27 -24.38 -11.74
N ALA A 233 24.51 -23.91 -11.60
CA ALA A 233 25.54 -24.12 -12.61
C ALA A 233 26.15 -25.50 -12.36
N ASP A 234 25.76 -26.49 -13.15
CA ASP A 234 26.46 -27.78 -13.19
C ASP A 234 27.86 -27.55 -13.78
N ALA A 235 28.89 -27.96 -13.03
CA ALA A 235 30.28 -27.93 -13.46
C ALA A 235 30.68 -29.25 -14.11
#